data_AF-A0A1H8Y3U0-F1
#
_entry.id   AF-A0A1H8Y3U0-F1
#
_cell.length_a   1.000
_cell.length_b   1.000
_cell.length_c   1.000
_cell.angle_alpha   90.00
_cell.angle_beta   90.00
_cell.angle_gamma   90.00
#
_symmetry.space_group_name_H-M   'P 1'
#
loop_
_entity.id
_entity.type
_entity.pdbx_description
1 polymer ?
#
loop_
_entity_poly.entity_id
_entity_poly.type
_entity_poly.pdbx_seq_one_letter_code
_entity_poly.pdbx_strand_id
1 'polypeptide(L)'
;MRLLSEIILDGRRDQNAFRPYVEERAERMRRLRIAARLRAKLNAEFGEEARQRRQCAGRRTRVDKAPSPLGVILLGPEKVPAAFFEQSTIDAMVAP
;
A
#
# COMPACT_ATOMS: atom_id res chain seq x y z
N MET A 1 12.92 -9.75 -3.50
CA MET A 1 14.04 -9.59 -2.55
C MET A 1 15.36 -9.80 -3.28
N ARG A 2 15.66 -8.96 -4.26
CA ARG A 2 16.83 -9.14 -5.14
C ARG A 2 18.08 -8.48 -4.52
N LEU A 3 17.97 -7.23 -4.10
CA LEU A 3 19.09 -6.44 -3.56
C LEU A 3 19.77 -7.11 -2.35
N LEU A 4 19.00 -7.62 -1.39
CA LEU A 4 19.57 -8.30 -0.23
C LEU A 4 20.41 -9.52 -0.63
N SER A 5 19.89 -10.33 -1.56
CA SER A 5 20.60 -11.51 -2.07
C SER A 5 21.86 -11.11 -2.81
N GLU A 6 21.81 -10.06 -3.64
CA GLU A 6 22.96 -9.55 -4.37
C GLU A 6 24.05 -9.04 -3.42
N ILE A 7 23.70 -8.26 -2.40
CA ILE A 7 24.66 -7.75 -1.40
C ILE A 7 25.35 -8.91 -0.67
N ILE A 8 24.60 -9.94 -0.25
CA ILE A 8 25.15 -11.10 0.45
C ILE A 8 26.06 -11.92 -0.45
N LEU A 9 25.65 -12.17 -1.70
CA LEU A 9 26.43 -12.95 -2.67
C LEU A 9 27.72 -12.22 -3.10
N ASP A 10 27.71 -10.90 -3.08
CA ASP A 10 28.88 -10.05 -3.34
C ASP A 10 29.85 -9.99 -2.15
N GLY A 11 29.57 -10.71 -1.05
CA GLY A 11 30.46 -10.85 0.10
C GLY A 11 30.57 -9.59 0.98
N ARG A 12 29.85 -8.51 0.65
CA ARG A 12 29.82 -7.27 1.43
C ARG A 12 29.03 -7.47 2.73
N ARG A 13 29.62 -7.02 3.84
CA ARG A 13 29.04 -7.16 5.20
C ARG A 13 28.97 -5.86 5.97
N ASP A 14 29.47 -4.76 5.42
CA ASP A 14 29.41 -3.45 6.06
C ASP A 14 28.00 -2.84 5.97
N GLN A 15 27.67 -1.99 6.94
CA GLN A 15 26.35 -1.37 7.04
C GLN A 15 25.98 -0.52 5.82
N ASN A 16 26.95 0.13 5.18
CA ASN A 16 26.71 1.00 4.04
C ASN A 16 26.29 0.20 2.79
N ALA A 17 26.79 -1.03 2.63
CA ALA A 17 26.36 -1.93 1.57
C ALA A 17 24.85 -2.24 1.63
N PHE A 18 24.24 -2.24 2.81
CA PHE A 18 22.80 -2.50 2.99
C PHE A 18 21.91 -1.27 2.84
N ARG A 19 22.46 -0.05 2.76
CA ARG A 19 21.68 1.18 2.66
C ARG A 19 20.62 1.14 1.55
N PRO A 20 20.93 0.72 0.30
CA PRO A 20 19.93 0.64 -0.76
C PRO A 20 18.78 -0.32 -0.44
N TYR A 21 19.09 -1.46 0.19
CA TYR A 21 18.08 -2.42 0.62
C TYR A 21 17.16 -1.85 1.71
N VAL A 22 17.73 -1.13 2.68
CA VAL A 22 16.97 -0.50 3.75
C VAL A 22 16.02 0.56 3.19
N GLU A 23 16.46 1.39 2.26
CA GLU A 23 15.64 2.41 1.60
C GLU A 23 14.45 1.79 0.85
N GLU A 24 14.70 0.75 0.03
CA GLU A 24 13.63 0.02 -0.67
C GLU A 24 12.64 -0.59 0.33
N ARG A 25 13.16 -1.21 1.41
CA ARG A 25 12.32 -1.87 2.40
C ARG A 25 11.48 -0.87 3.19
N ALA A 26 12.04 0.30 3.51
CA ALA A 26 11.35 1.38 4.21
C ALA A 26 10.17 1.89 3.39
N GLU A 27 10.37 2.19 2.10
CA GLU A 27 9.29 2.65 1.22
C GLU A 27 8.23 1.55 1.00
N ARG A 28 8.66 0.30 0.81
CA ARG A 28 7.73 -0.83 0.71
C ARG A 28 6.86 -0.95 1.96
N MET A 29 7.45 -0.81 3.15
CA MET A 29 6.70 -0.87 4.41
C MET A 29 5.79 0.34 4.60
N ARG A 30 6.21 1.55 4.20
CA ARG A 30 5.37 2.75 4.21
C ARG A 30 4.10 2.52 3.40
N ARG A 31 4.23 2.06 2.15
CA ARG A 31 3.12 1.75 1.25
C ARG A 31 2.18 0.65 1.78
N LEU A 32 2.75 -0.43 2.33
CA LEU A 32 1.95 -1.50 2.94
C LEU A 32 1.15 -1.02 4.15
N ARG A 33 1.75 -0.19 5.02
CA ARG A 33 1.04 0.37 6.18
C ARG A 33 -0.13 1.25 5.75
N ILE A 34 0.04 2.04 4.70
CA ILE A 34 -1.04 2.85 4.11
C ILE A 34 -2.18 1.94 3.64
N ALA A 35 -1.90 0.94 2.80
CA ALA A 35 -2.93 0.05 2.27
C ALA A 35 -3.62 -0.75 3.38
N ALA A 36 -2.88 -1.21 4.39
CA ALA A 36 -3.43 -1.93 5.55
C ALA A 36 -4.37 -1.04 6.38
N ARG A 37 -4.00 0.21 6.65
CA ARG A 37 -4.87 1.17 7.36
C ARG A 37 -6.15 1.46 6.59
N LEU A 38 -6.05 1.69 5.29
CA LEU A 38 -7.23 1.91 4.44
C LEU A 38 -8.14 0.67 4.39
N ARG A 39 -7.55 -0.53 4.27
CA ARG A 39 -8.27 -1.81 4.34
C ARG A 39 -9.01 -2.00 5.67
N ALA A 40 -8.36 -1.65 6.78
CA ALA A 40 -8.95 -1.72 8.10
C ALA A 40 -10.09 -0.71 8.26
N LYS A 41 -9.90 0.54 7.84
CA LYS A 41 -10.93 1.59 7.85
C LYS A 41 -12.20 1.15 7.12
N LEU A 42 -12.05 0.47 5.97
CA LEU A 42 -13.17 -0.01 5.19
C LEU A 42 -13.86 -1.24 5.82
N ASN A 43 -13.09 -2.21 6.33
CA ASN A 43 -13.63 -3.53 6.67
C ASN A 43 -13.79 -3.82 8.16
N ALA A 44 -13.10 -3.09 9.03
CA ALA A 44 -13.06 -3.33 10.48
C ALA A 44 -13.88 -2.30 11.28
N GLU A 45 -14.68 -1.48 10.60
CA GLU A 45 -15.65 -0.57 11.23
C GLU A 45 -17.08 -1.05 10.95
N PHE A 46 -17.98 -0.85 11.93
CA PHE A 46 -19.37 -1.35 11.91
C PHE A 46 -20.37 -0.19 11.97
N GLY A 47 -21.65 -0.50 11.70
CA GLY A 47 -22.72 0.50 11.64
C GLY A 47 -22.99 1.04 10.23
N GLU A 48 -24.03 1.88 10.12
CA GLU A 48 -24.53 2.36 8.83
C GLU A 48 -23.54 3.28 8.10
N GLU A 49 -22.82 4.15 8.81
CA GLU A 49 -21.80 4.98 8.17
C GLU A 49 -20.67 4.14 7.57
N ALA A 50 -20.23 3.09 8.26
CA ALA A 50 -19.19 2.19 7.75
C ALA A 50 -19.69 1.39 6.53
N ARG A 51 -20.98 1.01 6.53
CA ARG A 51 -21.63 0.38 5.38
C ARG A 51 -21.68 1.32 4.18
N GLN A 52 -22.08 2.57 4.37
CA GLN A 52 -22.11 3.59 3.32
C GLN A 52 -20.71 3.84 2.74
N ARG A 53 -19.69 4.02 3.60
CA ARG A 53 -18.29 4.15 3.16
C ARG A 53 -17.85 2.97 2.30
N ARG A 54 -18.13 1.73 2.72
CA ARG A 54 -17.82 0.53 1.93
C ARG A 54 -18.53 0.53 0.58
N GLN A 55 -19.80 0.94 0.52
CA GLN A 55 -20.57 1.00 -0.71
C GLN A 55 -19.99 2.05 -1.68
N CYS A 56 -19.65 3.24 -1.18
CA CYS A 56 -19.02 4.30 -1.97
C CYS A 56 -17.63 3.90 -2.47
N ALA A 57 -16.76 3.35 -1.61
CA ALA A 57 -15.46 2.85 -2.00
C ALA A 57 -15.54 1.68 -3.00
N GLY A 58 -16.51 0.78 -2.81
CA GLY A 58 -16.78 -0.33 -3.73
C GLY A 58 -17.25 0.17 -5.10
N ARG A 59 -18.12 1.18 -5.14
CA ARG A 59 -18.55 1.85 -6.37
C ARG A 59 -17.37 2.53 -7.07
N ARG A 60 -16.56 3.32 -6.35
CA ARG A 60 -15.36 3.98 -6.90
C ARG A 60 -14.39 2.97 -7.54
N THR A 61 -14.19 1.84 -6.88
CA THR A 61 -13.32 0.78 -7.41
C THR A 61 -13.91 0.12 -8.67
N ARG A 62 -15.21 -0.21 -8.66
CA ARG A 62 -15.86 -0.97 -9.74
C ARG A 62 -16.27 -0.13 -10.94
N VAL A 63 -16.71 1.09 -10.71
CA VAL A 63 -17.28 1.99 -11.73
C VAL A 63 -16.23 2.99 -12.18
N ASP A 64 -15.63 3.72 -11.23
CA ASP A 64 -14.69 4.81 -11.53
C ASP A 64 -13.26 4.29 -11.76
N LYS A 65 -13.08 2.96 -11.66
CA LYS A 65 -11.79 2.25 -11.78
C LYS A 65 -10.71 2.83 -10.86
N ALA A 66 -11.11 3.40 -9.73
CA ALA A 66 -10.20 3.90 -8.72
C ALA A 66 -9.34 2.74 -8.18
N PRO A 67 -8.04 2.95 -7.90
CA PRO A 67 -7.18 1.86 -7.47
C PRO A 67 -7.64 1.32 -6.11
N SER A 68 -7.70 0.00 -5.96
CA SER A 68 -8.16 -0.64 -4.72
C SER A 68 -7.00 -0.98 -3.78
N PRO A 69 -7.17 -0.82 -2.45
CA PRO A 69 -6.20 -1.34 -1.48
C PRO A 69 -6.00 -2.86 -1.57
N LEU A 70 -6.96 -3.62 -2.13
CA LEU A 70 -6.81 -5.06 -2.36
C LEU A 70 -5.67 -5.38 -3.34
N GLY A 71 -5.49 -4.56 -4.38
CA GLY A 71 -4.44 -4.76 -5.38
C GLY A 71 -3.04 -4.65 -4.76
N VAL A 72 -2.83 -3.71 -3.84
CA VAL A 72 -1.57 -3.57 -3.10
C VAL A 72 -1.25 -4.82 -2.27
N ILE A 73 -2.27 -5.42 -1.64
CA ILE A 73 -2.11 -6.61 -0.79
C ILE A 73 -1.80 -7.85 -1.63
N LEU A 74 -2.46 -8.02 -2.79
CA LEU A 74 -2.31 -9.20 -3.64
C LEU A 74 -1.10 -9.15 -4.57
N LEU A 75 -0.83 -7.99 -5.18
CA LEU A 75 0.20 -7.82 -6.22
C LEU A 75 1.51 -7.21 -5.69
N GLY A 76 1.44 -6.58 -4.51
CA GLY A 76 2.54 -5.82 -3.92
C GLY A 76 2.50 -4.32 -4.24
N PRO A 77 2.96 -3.47 -3.32
CA PRO A 77 2.96 -2.00 -3.47
C PRO A 77 3.87 -1.46 -4.59
N GLU A 78 4.78 -2.27 -5.10
CA GLU A 78 5.66 -1.97 -6.23
C GLU A 78 4.96 -2.05 -7.59
N LYS A 79 3.82 -2.75 -7.67
CA LYS A 79 3.02 -2.89 -8.91
C LYS A 79 1.89 -1.87 -8.99
N VAL A 80 1.67 -1.10 -7.94
CA VAL A 80 0.61 -0.09 -7.86
C VAL A 80 1.22 1.30 -8.06
N PRO A 81 0.59 2.18 -8.85
CA PRO A 81 1.08 3.55 -9.06
C PRO A 81 1.31 4.29 -7.74
N ALA A 82 2.40 5.07 -7.66
CA ALA A 82 2.77 5.80 -6.45
C ALA A 82 1.67 6.77 -5.98
N ALA A 83 0.92 7.37 -6.92
CA ALA A 83 -0.21 8.25 -6.67
C ALA A 83 -1.32 7.63 -5.80
N PHE A 84 -1.40 6.29 -5.72
CA PHE A 84 -2.34 5.62 -4.82
C PHE A 84 -2.00 5.86 -3.34
N PHE A 85 -0.73 6.06 -3.02
CA PHE A 85 -0.24 6.25 -1.66
C PHE A 85 -0.19 7.73 -1.24
N GLU A 86 -0.74 8.63 -2.07
CA GLU A 86 -0.94 10.02 -1.72
C GLU A 86 -2.17 10.19 -0.82
N GLN A 87 -2.09 11.14 0.11
CA GLN A 87 -3.17 11.35 1.08
C GLN A 87 -4.48 11.76 0.40
N SER A 88 -4.40 12.59 -0.64
CA SER A 88 -5.55 13.00 -1.47
C SER A 88 -6.33 11.82 -2.05
N THR A 89 -5.63 10.82 -2.59
CA THR A 89 -6.24 9.61 -3.14
C THR A 89 -6.90 8.76 -2.06
N ILE A 90 -6.27 8.67 -0.88
CA ILE A 90 -6.80 7.92 0.27
C ILE A 90 -8.09 8.60 0.77
N ASP A 91 -8.07 9.92 0.93
CA ASP A 91 -9.20 10.69 1.44
C ASP A 91 -10.38 10.63 0.48
N ALA A 92 -10.12 10.76 -0.83
CA ALA A 92 -11.13 10.59 -1.87
C ALA A 92 -11.76 9.18 -1.86
N MET A 93 -10.99 8.14 -1.49
CA MET A 93 -11.51 6.78 -1.41
C MET A 93 -12.47 6.56 -0.23
N VAL A 94 -12.24 7.23 0.91
CA VAL A 94 -13.04 7.05 2.15
C VAL A 94 -14.10 8.11 2.36
N ALA A 95 -14.12 9.16 1.53
CA ALA A 95 -15.16 10.18 1.54
C ALA A 95 -16.56 9.54 1.42
N PRO A 96 -17.58 10.09 2.10
CA PRO A 96 -18.96 9.59 1.97
C PRO A 96 -19.47 9.62 0.52
#